data_AF-A0A917LKU4-F1
#
_entry.id   AF-A0A917LKU4-F1
#
_cell.length_a   1.000
_cell.length_b   1.000
_cell.length_c   1.000
_cell.angle_alpha   90.00
_cell.angle_beta   90.00
_cell.angle_gamma   90.00
#
_symmetry.space_group_name_H-M   'P 1'
#
loop_
_entity.id
_entity.type
_entity.pdbx_description
1 polymer ?
#
loop_
_entity_poly.entity_id
_entity_poly.type
_entity_poly.pdbx_seq_one_letter_code
_entity_poly.pdbx_strand_id
1 'polypeptide(L)' 'MGKTGILLIAISLFLIITFLYWKVTRGYAEKEYGKKMFKQWGTKTFYWQGALFFSGGVTVLIIFILKWLNVFTF' A
#
# COMPACT_ATOMS: atom_id res chain seq x y z
N MET A 1 -6.52 -5.77 -22.90
CA MET A 1 -6.91 -6.37 -21.61
C MET A 1 -8.22 -5.74 -21.18
N GLY A 2 -9.25 -6.50 -20.80
CA GLY A 2 -10.54 -5.92 -20.42
C GLY A 2 -10.45 -5.11 -19.12
N LYS A 3 -11.44 -4.22 -18.87
CA LYS A 3 -11.54 -3.38 -17.65
C LYS A 3 -11.36 -4.19 -16.35
N THR A 4 -11.87 -5.42 -16.33
CA THR A 4 -11.74 -6.37 -15.21
C THR A 4 -10.29 -6.79 -14.93
N GLY A 5 -9.46 -6.97 -15.96
CA GLY A 5 -8.06 -7.38 -15.79
C GLY A 5 -7.20 -6.30 -15.16
N ILE A 6 -7.48 -5.05 -15.50
CA ILE A 6 -6.78 -3.88 -14.95
C ILE A 6 -7.13 -3.70 -13.46
N LEU A 7 -8.41 -3.90 -13.10
CA LEU A 7 -8.85 -3.90 -11.71
C LEU A 7 -8.17 -4.99 -10.88
N LEU A 8 -8.07 -6.22 -11.42
CA LEU A 8 -7.35 -7.31 -10.74
C LEU A 8 -5.89 -6.96 -10.49
N ILE A 9 -5.19 -6.40 -11.48
CA ILE A 9 -3.80 -5.99 -11.33
C ILE A 9 -3.65 -4.86 -10.30
N ALA A 10 -4.54 -3.87 -10.34
CA ALA A 10 -4.55 -2.77 -9.38
C ALA A 10 -4.73 -3.28 -7.94
N ILE A 11 -5.67 -4.19 -7.71
CA ILE A 11 -5.91 -4.81 -6.41
C ILE A 11 -4.70 -5.64 -5.96
N SER A 12 -4.14 -6.45 -6.86
CA SER A 12 -2.94 -7.24 -6.57
C SER A 12 -1.74 -6.35 -6.20
N LEU A 13 -1.49 -5.28 -6.95
CA LEU A 13 -0.44 -4.31 -6.65
C LEU A 13 -0.66 -3.67 -5.28
N PHE A 14 -1.87 -3.19 -5.01
CA PHE A 14 -2.22 -2.57 -3.74
C PHE A 14 -1.97 -3.50 -2.56
N LEU A 15 -2.37 -4.77 -2.66
CA LEU A 15 -2.13 -5.76 -1.61
C LEU A 15 -0.64 -6.06 -1.43
N ILE A 16 0.12 -6.22 -2.52
CA ILE A 16 1.56 -6.48 -2.49
C ILE A 16 2.30 -5.30 -1.84
N ILE A 17 2.00 -4.07 -2.24
CA ILE A 17 2.62 -2.86 -1.70
C ILE A 17 2.27 -2.69 -0.23
N THR A 18 1.01 -2.90 0.15
CA THR A 18 0.57 -2.84 1.55
C THR A 18 1.29 -3.89 2.40
N PHE A 19 1.46 -5.11 1.90
CA PHE A 19 2.18 -6.17 2.59
C PHE A 19 3.68 -5.87 2.74
N LEU A 20 4.32 -5.35 1.68
CA LEU A 20 5.72 -4.90 1.70
C LEU A 20 5.91 -3.76 2.70
N TYR A 21 5.05 -2.74 2.63
CA TYR A 21 5.05 -1.61 3.55
C TYR A 21 4.94 -2.11 4.99
N TRP A 22 3.96 -2.97 5.27
CA TRP A 22 3.77 -3.54 6.59
C TRP A 22 5.00 -4.33 7.07
N LYS A 23 5.57 -5.19 6.23
CA LYS A 23 6.74 -6.01 6.59
C LYS A 23 7.96 -5.15 6.94
N VAL A 24 8.22 -4.08 6.17
CA VAL A 24 9.38 -3.21 6.35
C VAL A 24 9.18 -2.23 7.52
N THR A 25 8.01 -1.58 7.58
CA THR A 25 7.79 -0.49 8.53
C THR A 25 7.28 -0.95 9.89
N ARG A 26 6.73 -2.16 10.03
CA ARG A 26 6.21 -2.64 11.34
C ARG A 26 7.30 -2.67 12.41
N GLY A 27 8.50 -3.15 12.08
CA GLY A 27 9.61 -3.20 13.03
C GLY A 27 10.14 -1.81 13.41
N TYR A 28 10.12 -0.88 12.46
CA TYR A 28 10.49 0.52 12.71
C TYR A 28 9.43 1.24 13.54
N ALA A 29 8.15 1.11 13.18
CA ALA A 29 7.03 1.68 13.91
C ALA A 29 6.94 1.15 15.34
N GLU A 30 7.19 -0.14 15.57
CA GLU A 30 7.19 -0.70 16.93
C GLU A 30 8.34 -0.14 17.80
N LYS A 31 9.48 0.23 17.19
CA LYS A 31 10.58 0.92 17.87
C LYS A 31 10.27 2.39 18.14
N GLU A 32 9.73 3.10 17.14
CA GLU A 32 9.42 4.55 17.20
C GLU A 32 8.31 4.85 18.20
N TYR A 33 7.18 4.13 18.14
CA TYR A 33 6.06 4.32 19.05
C TYR A 33 6.28 3.62 20.41
N GLY A 34 7.25 2.72 20.50
CA GLY A 34 7.47 1.86 21.66
C GLY A 34 6.43 0.75 21.80
N LYS A 35 6.86 -0.40 22.33
CA LYS A 35 6.04 -1.63 22.43
C LYS A 35 4.69 -1.45 23.12
N LYS A 36 4.58 -0.53 24.09
CA LYS A 36 3.33 -0.26 24.81
C LYS A 36 2.33 0.56 23.98
N MET A 37 2.75 1.63 23.29
CA MET A 37 1.81 2.43 22.47
C MET A 37 1.49 1.75 21.15
N PHE A 38 2.43 1.02 20.53
CA PHE A 38 2.14 0.24 19.33
C PHE A 38 1.15 -0.91 19.57
N LYS A 39 0.97 -1.34 20.83
CA LYS A 39 -0.05 -2.33 21.20
C LYS A 39 -1.46 -1.73 21.32
N GLN A 40 -1.57 -0.41 21.47
CA GLN A 40 -2.88 0.27 21.50
C GLN A 40 -3.51 0.27 20.11
N TRP A 41 -4.82 0.03 20.09
CA TRP A 41 -5.61 0.03 18.86
C TRP A 41 -5.50 1.34 18.09
N GLY A 42 -5.53 2.50 18.78
CA GLY A 42 -5.41 3.81 18.14
C GLY A 42 -4.13 3.99 17.32
N THR A 43 -2.98 3.66 17.91
CA THR A 43 -1.67 3.75 17.23
C THR A 43 -1.58 2.78 16.06
N LYS A 44 -2.14 1.57 16.18
CA LYS A 44 -2.21 0.61 15.06
C LYS A 44 -3.10 1.14 13.95
N THR A 45 -4.26 1.70 14.26
CA THR A 45 -5.17 2.26 13.25
C THR A 45 -4.52 3.43 12.52
N PHE A 46 -3.84 4.32 13.24
CA PHE A 46 -3.11 5.44 12.63
C PHE A 46 -2.00 4.95 11.70
N TYR A 47 -1.23 3.95 12.14
CA TYR A 47 -0.22 3.29 11.30
C TYR A 47 -0.83 2.64 10.05
N TRP A 48 -1.95 1.92 10.19
CA TRP A 48 -2.64 1.29 9.05
C TRP A 48 -3.28 2.32 8.11
N GLN A 49 -3.80 3.43 8.61
CA GLN A 49 -4.26 4.54 7.78
C GLN A 49 -3.13 5.09 6.92
N GLY A 50 -1.96 5.37 7.52
CA GLY A 50 -0.78 5.79 6.78
C GLY A 50 -0.32 4.75 5.75
N ALA A 51 -0.32 3.47 6.13
CA ALA A 51 0.03 2.38 5.23
C ALA A 51 -0.91 2.32 4.01
N LEU A 52 -2.22 2.46 4.21
CA LEU A 52 -3.22 2.43 3.14
C LEU A 52 -3.14 3.67 2.24
N PHE A 53 -2.89 4.85 2.81
CA PHE A 53 -2.67 6.08 2.02
C PHE A 53 -1.42 5.97 1.16
N PHE A 54 -0.32 5.51 1.74
CA PHE A 54 0.93 5.33 1.02
C PHE A 54 0.80 4.27 -0.06
N SER A 55 0.25 3.09 0.26
CA SER A 55 0.07 2.01 -0.71
C SER A 55 -0.92 2.38 -1.81
N GLY A 56 -1.98 3.11 -1.49
CA GLY A 56 -2.93 3.66 -2.47
C GLY A 56 -2.25 4.64 -3.42
N GLY A 57 -1.50 5.61 -2.88
CA GLY A 57 -0.76 6.59 -3.68
C GLY A 57 0.27 5.93 -4.61
N VAL A 58 1.05 4.98 -4.10
CA VAL A 58 2.03 4.22 -4.90
C VAL A 58 1.33 3.38 -5.98
N THR A 59 0.20 2.74 -5.66
CA THR A 59 -0.56 1.95 -6.65
C THR A 59 -1.06 2.83 -7.79
N VAL A 60 -1.63 4.00 -7.49
CA VAL A 60 -2.10 4.95 -8.49
C VAL A 60 -0.94 5.44 -9.37
N LEU A 61 0.20 5.78 -8.74
CA LEU A 61 1.43 6.15 -9.46
C LEU A 61 1.89 5.06 -10.43
N ILE A 62 1.93 3.80 -9.99
CA ILE A 62 2.34 2.67 -10.82
C ILE A 62 1.38 2.48 -12.00
N ILE A 63 0.07 2.53 -11.76
CA ILE A 63 -0.93 2.41 -12.82
C ILE A 63 -0.79 3.55 -13.84
N PHE A 64 -0.53 4.77 -13.36
CA PHE A 64 -0.34 5.94 -14.22
C PHE A 64 0.94 5.81 -15.09
N ILE A 65 2.03 5.31 -14.51
CA ILE A 65 3.27 5.01 -15.23
C ILE A 65 3.04 3.91 -16.28
N LEU A 66 2.33 2.83 -15.92
CA LEU A 66 2.04 1.73 -16.85
C LEU A 66 1.13 2.19 -18.00
N LYS A 67 0.22 3.13 -17.75
CA LYS A 67 -0.56 3.81 -18.80
C LYS A 67 0.36 4.64 -19.69
N TRP A 68 1.27 5.44 -19.12
CA TRP A 68 2.23 6.26 -19.86
C TRP A 68 3.13 5.42 -20.77
N LEU A 69 3.57 4.26 -20.30
CA LEU A 69 4.41 3.32 -21.06
C LEU A 69 3.65 2.53 -22.13
N ASN A 70 2.36 2.79 -22.35
CA ASN A 70 1.48 2.03 -23.25
C ASN A 70 1.40 0.51 -22.95
N VAL A 71 1.88 0.07 -21.78
CA VAL A 71 1.71 -1.31 -21.30
C VAL A 71 0.23 -1.58 -21.04
N PHE A 72 -0.46 -0.56 -20.54
CA PHE A 72 -1.89 -0.53 -20.36
C PHE A 72 -2.53 0.41 -21.37
N THR A 73 -2.96 -0.15 -22.50
CA THR A 73 -3.81 0.53 -23.48
C THR A 73 -5.26 0.41 -23.05
N PHE A 74 -5.76 1.42 -22.35
CA PHE A 74 -7.18 1.61 -22.07
C PHE A 74 -7.61 3.03 -22.39
#